data_AF-A0A8T7D1K7-F1
#
_entry.id   AF-A0A8T7D1K7-F1
#
_cell.length_a   1.000
_cell.length_b   1.000
_cell.length_c   1.000
_cell.angle_alpha   90.00
_cell.angle_beta   90.00
_cell.angle_gamma   90.00
#
_symmetry.space_group_name_H-M   'P 1'
#
loop_
_entity.id
_entity.type
_entity.pdbx_description
1 polymer ?
#
loop_
_entity_poly.entity_id
_entity_poly.type
_entity_poly.pdbx_seq_one_letter_code
_entity_poly.pdbx_strand_id
1 'polypeptide(L)' 'MAIDLKNIHRIAILRLSALGDVCMVVPVIRTLQQALPQAQITWIISRPAYDLVEGMDGVEFIVIDKPRG' A
#
# COMPACT_ATOMS: atom_id res chain seq x y z
N MET A 1 -0.81 -24.87 5.33
CA MET A 1 -0.45 -24.28 4.03
C MET A 1 0.55 -23.16 4.32
N ALA A 2 1.83 -23.35 4.01
CA ALA A 2 2.84 -22.30 4.18
C ALA A 2 2.86 -21.44 2.91
N ILE A 3 2.86 -20.12 3.07
CA ILE A 3 3.01 -19.20 1.95
C ILE A 3 4.49 -19.15 1.59
N ASP A 4 4.85 -19.48 0.35
CA ASP A 4 6.20 -19.28 -0.16
C ASP A 4 6.40 -17.80 -0.48
N LEU A 5 7.07 -17.11 0.43
CA LEU A 5 7.37 -15.68 0.32
C LEU A 5 8.22 -15.36 -0.94
N LYS A 6 9.04 -16.30 -1.43
CA LYS A 6 9.91 -16.06 -2.60
C LYS A 6 9.13 -15.93 -3.90
N ASN A 7 7.91 -16.48 -3.95
CA ASN A 7 7.07 -16.48 -5.15
C ASN A 7 6.01 -15.36 -5.14
N ILE A 8 6.08 -14.44 -4.17
CA ILE A 8 5.22 -13.26 -4.13
C ILE A 8 5.85 -12.17 -5.01
N HIS A 9 5.14 -11.79 -6.07
CA HIS A 9 5.59 -10.77 -7.02
C HIS A 9 4.70 -9.53 -7.06
N ARG A 10 3.47 -9.61 -6.55
CA ARG A 10 2.52 -8.49 -6.55
C ARG A 10 1.74 -8.46 -5.25
N ILE A 11 1.68 -7.29 -4.62
CA ILE A 11 0.97 -7.07 -3.37
C ILE A 11 0.07 -5.87 -3.55
N ALA A 12 -1.23 -6.08 -3.41
CA ALA A 12 -2.21 -5.00 -3.37
C ALA A 12 -2.60 -4.71 -1.92
N ILE A 13 -2.47 -3.46 -1.51
CA ILE A 13 -2.89 -2.97 -0.20
C ILE A 13 -4.11 -2.08 -0.41
N LEU A 14 -5.21 -2.40 0.27
CA LEU A 14 -6.43 -1.59 0.24
C LEU A 14 -6.57 -0.85 1.57
N ARG A 15 -6.46 0.48 1.56
CA ARG A 15 -6.74 1.30 2.74
C ARG A 15 -7.44 2.60 2.38
N LEU A 16 -8.74 2.65 2.64
CA LEU A 16 -9.63 3.79 2.31
C LEU A 16 -10.08 4.60 3.55
N SER A 17 -9.44 4.38 4.69
CA SER A 17 -9.90 4.83 6.00
C SER A 17 -9.40 6.23 6.38
N ALA A 18 -9.58 6.60 7.65
CA ALA A 18 -9.11 7.87 8.19
C ALA A 18 -7.57 7.99 8.20
N LEU A 19 -7.10 9.23 8.29
CA LEU A 19 -5.69 9.61 8.25
C LEU A 19 -4.78 8.77 9.16
N GLY A 20 -5.17 8.58 10.43
CA GLY A 20 -4.34 7.86 11.39
C GLY A 20 -3.95 6.45 10.93
N ASP A 21 -4.86 5.75 10.25
CA ASP A 21 -4.58 4.41 9.76
C ASP A 21 -3.64 4.40 8.55
N VAL A 22 -3.68 5.44 7.71
CA VAL A 22 -2.82 5.58 6.53
C VAL A 22 -1.36 5.73 6.98
N CYS A 23 -1.12 6.56 8.00
CA CYS A 23 0.19 6.70 8.62
C CYS A 23 0.74 5.36 9.15
N MET A 24 -0.12 4.51 9.69
CA MET A 24 0.26 3.19 10.20
C MET A 24 0.59 2.18 9.09
N VAL A 25 0.12 2.39 7.85
CA VAL A 25 0.41 1.51 6.71
C VAL A 25 1.80 1.78 6.10
N VAL A 26 2.32 3.01 6.21
CA VAL A 26 3.66 3.36 5.69
C VAL A 26 4.77 2.42 6.18
N PRO A 27 4.95 2.17 7.50
CA PRO A 27 5.99 1.25 7.97
C PRO A 27 5.75 -0.21 7.54
N VAL A 28 4.48 -0.61 7.34
CA VAL A 28 4.14 -1.93 6.81
C VAL A 28 4.66 -2.07 5.38
N ILE A 29 4.42 -1.06 4.53
CA ILE A 29 4.93 -1.06 3.15
C ILE A 29 6.45 -1.13 3.12
N ARG A 30 7.15 -0.33 3.93
CA ARG A 30 8.62 -0.35 3.97
C ARG A 30 9.16 -1.73 4.39
N THR A 31 8.51 -2.35 5.37
CA THR A 31 8.83 -3.73 5.78
C THR A 31 8.63 -4.73 4.64
N LEU A 32 7.52 -4.59 3.89
CA LEU A 32 7.26 -5.45 2.73
C LEU A 32 8.29 -5.25 1.62
N GLN A 33 8.68 -4.01 1.30
CA GLN A 33 9.73 -3.73 0.32
C GLN A 33 11.07 -4.34 0.73
N GLN A 34 11.41 -4.31 2.03
CA GLN A 34 12.65 -4.92 2.54
C GLN A 34 12.60 -6.45 2.51
N ALA A 35 11.47 -7.05 2.91
CA ALA A 35 11.32 -8.50 2.98
C ALA A 35 11.10 -9.15 1.60
N LEU A 36 10.51 -8.42 0.66
CA LEU A 36 10.08 -8.89 -0.66
C LEU A 36 10.53 -7.88 -1.74
N PRO A 37 11.85 -7.67 -1.93
CA PRO A 37 12.37 -6.65 -2.84
C PRO A 37 11.97 -6.86 -4.31
N GLN A 38 11.61 -8.09 -4.70
CA GLN A 38 11.10 -8.42 -6.04
C GLN A 38 9.61 -8.11 -6.23
N ALA A 39 8.87 -7.85 -5.15
CA ALA A 39 7.42 -7.67 -5.22
C ALA A 39 7.07 -6.23 -5.57
N GLN A 40 6.18 -6.06 -6.56
CA GLN A 40 5.55 -4.79 -6.86
C GLN A 40 4.44 -4.53 -5.84
N ILE A 41 4.45 -3.35 -5.22
CA ILE A 41 3.44 -2.94 -4.25
C ILE A 41 2.53 -1.91 -4.90
N THR A 42 1.24 -2.22 -4.91
CA THR A 42 0.19 -1.30 -5.33
C THR A 42 -0.65 -0.94 -4.11
N TRP A 43 -0.84 0.36 -3.86
CA TRP A 43 -1.66 0.86 -2.76
C TRP A 43 -2.92 1.54 -3.29
N ILE A 44 -4.06 0.91 -3.06
CA ILE A 44 -5.38 1.45 -3.32
C ILE A 44 -5.80 2.32 -2.12
N ILE A 45 -5.89 3.62 -2.35
CA ILE A 45 -6.02 4.64 -1.31
C ILE A 45 -7.05 5.70 -1.70
N SER A 46 -7.66 6.35 -0.70
CA SER A 46 -8.58 7.45 -0.95
C SER A 46 -7.82 8.74 -1.32
N ARG A 47 -8.41 9.59 -2.17
CA ARG A 47 -7.81 10.86 -2.60
C ARG A 47 -7.29 11.74 -1.44
N PRO A 48 -8.05 12.03 -0.36
CA PRO A 48 -7.53 12.88 0.72
C PRO A 48 -6.34 12.29 1.48
N ALA A 49 -6.20 10.97 1.48
CA ALA A 49 -5.09 10.30 2.14
C ALA A 49 -3.85 10.15 1.23
N TYR A 50 -4.08 10.09 -0.08
CA TYR A 50 -3.01 10.05 -1.07
C TYR A 50 -2.09 11.26 -1.00
N ASP A 51 -2.65 12.46 -0.83
CA ASP A 51 -1.91 13.73 -0.80
C ASP A 51 -0.79 13.76 0.28
N LEU A 52 -0.83 12.87 1.26
CA LEU A 52 0.17 12.78 2.34
C LEU A 52 1.31 11.80 2.08
N VAL A 53 1.09 10.88 1.15
CA VAL A 53 2.03 9.81 0.79
C VAL A 53 2.40 9.86 -0.68
N GLU A 54 1.92 10.86 -1.41
CA GLU A 54 2.33 11.11 -2.80
C GLU A 54 3.86 11.29 -2.88
N GLY A 55 4.48 10.66 -3.88
CA GLY A 55 5.93 10.65 -4.04
C GLY A 55 6.65 9.55 -3.23
N MET A 56 5.95 8.67 -2.53
CA MET A 56 6.60 7.55 -1.83
C MET A 56 7.21 6.54 -2.82
N ASP A 57 8.53 6.36 -2.75
CA ASP A 57 9.27 5.49 -3.67
C ASP A 57 8.85 4.01 -3.59
N GLY A 58 8.79 3.38 -4.77
CA GLY A 58 8.56 1.94 -4.92
C GLY A 58 7.12 1.52 -4.62
N VAL A 59 6.16 2.44 -4.72
CA VAL A 59 4.73 2.17 -4.58
C VAL A 59 3.97 2.72 -5.77
N GLU A 60 3.20 1.86 -6.41
CA GLU A 60 2.19 2.26 -7.37
C GLU A 60 0.91 2.65 -6.62
N PHE A 61 0.34 3.82 -6.90
CA PHE A 61 -0.88 4.27 -6.23
C PHE A 61 -2.09 4.15 -7.16
N ILE A 62 -3.16 3.52 -6.65
CA ILE A 62 -4.48 3.58 -7.26
C ILE A 62 -5.35 4.47 -6.38
N VAL A 63 -5.49 5.72 -6.80
CA VAL A 63 -6.29 6.71 -6.06
C VAL A 63 -7.73 6.58 -6.46
N ILE A 64 -8.60 6.31 -5.48
CA ILE A 64 -10.04 6.25 -5.70
C ILE A 64 -10.76 7.33 -4.91
N ASP A 65 -11.88 7.80 -5.45
CA ASP A 65 -12.81 8.58 -4.67
C ASP A 65 -13.52 7.63 -3.72
N LYS A 66 -13.51 7.96 -2.42
CA LYS A 66 -14.18 7.13 -1.42
C LYS A 66 -15.65 6.97 -1.83
N PRO A 67 -16.20 5.74 -1.88
CA PRO A 67 -17.60 5.54 -2.20
C PRO A 67 -18.44 6.43 -1.29
N ARG A 68 -19.27 7.29 -1.89
CA ARG A 68 -20.35 7.95 -1.16
C ARG A 68 -21.28 6.81 -0.77
N GLY A 69 -21.41 6.59 0.54
CA GLY A 69 -22.27 5.53 1.08
C GLY A 69 -23.68 5.62 0.55
#